data_AF-A0A936DY38-F1
#
_entry.id   AF-A0A936DY38-F1
#
_cell.length_a   1.000
_cell.length_b   1.000
_cell.length_c   1.000
_cell.angle_alpha   90.00
_cell.angle_beta   90.00
_cell.angle_gamma   90.00
#
_symmetry.space_group_name_H-M   'P 1'
#
loop_
_entity.id
_entity.type
_entity.pdbx_description
1 polymer ?
#
loop_
_entity_poly.entity_id
_entity_poly.type
_entity_poly.pdbx_seq_one_letter_code
_entity_poly.pdbx_strand_id
1 'polypeptide(L)'
;MNRLKSTLIGLLIFLCFGLFFNAAGTAAFQEGGRQAGNQTSYPTATLRRDFKNSYPINAGEKLEFEVRFSRFPIYATVGVITFQFLGPVDLKSALENIANPGQIVPVIPGLNIDYRPPVNEPLLKLRASAVSKGILIAILGIDVKDRFESIVDGNDFSALLNFQDLKEGKSHTVQSAVFDREAGKVKYQTNDLNKPDAPPRIKSLPLEQGMMSLLSAFYFVRLQKYKEGQMIQFPVSGYEENYIFDILVHKREKINTDCGKIKAVKLEPKLFGPGKLFNRKGEMFFWLSDDKKHTPLRMIAKTPQGTVTAKLMNYKNNCQIIDPEAPEAEENQKKKTDNRQPGK
;
A
#
# COMPACT_ATOMS: atom_id res chain seq x y z
N MET A 1 30.67 3.70 -10.73
CA MET A 1 29.99 2.48 -10.23
C MET A 1 29.31 2.70 -8.87
N ASN A 2 29.99 3.25 -7.85
CA ASN A 2 29.44 3.41 -6.49
C ASN A 2 28.21 4.34 -6.37
N ARG A 3 28.12 5.44 -7.14
CA ARG A 3 26.92 6.29 -7.16
C ARG A 3 25.70 5.63 -7.80
N LEU A 4 25.92 4.70 -8.73
CA LEU A 4 24.85 3.95 -9.38
C LEU A 4 24.31 2.87 -8.43
N LYS A 5 25.20 2.24 -7.64
CA LYS A 5 24.82 1.31 -6.58
C LYS A 5 23.92 1.98 -5.55
N SER A 6 24.35 3.10 -4.94
CA SER A 6 23.54 3.82 -3.93
C SER A 6 22.20 4.31 -4.46
N THR A 7 22.15 4.69 -5.74
CA THR A 7 20.93 5.21 -6.37
C THR A 7 19.89 4.12 -6.65
N LEU A 8 20.28 2.92 -7.12
CA LEU A 8 19.34 1.80 -7.33
C LEU A 8 18.91 1.15 -6.01
N ILE A 9 19.81 1.04 -5.03
CA ILE A 9 19.49 0.57 -3.67
C ILE A 9 18.38 1.41 -3.08
N GLY A 10 18.54 2.73 -3.13
CA GLY A 10 17.58 3.64 -2.55
C GLY A 10 16.26 3.71 -3.26
N LEU A 11 16.19 3.11 -4.45
CA LEU A 11 15.02 3.12 -5.30
C LEU A 11 14.18 1.85 -5.19
N LEU A 12 14.78 0.69 -4.88
CA LEU A 12 14.04 -0.52 -4.52
C LEU A 12 13.37 -0.35 -3.17
N ILE A 13 14.18 0.06 -2.21
CA ILE A 13 13.76 0.41 -0.86
C ILE A 13 12.67 1.51 -0.93
N PHE A 14 12.72 2.38 -1.95
CA PHE A 14 11.71 3.42 -2.21
C PHE A 14 10.29 2.91 -2.49
N LEU A 15 10.12 1.71 -3.07
CA LEU A 15 8.78 1.10 -3.22
C LEU A 15 8.51 -0.01 -2.24
N CYS A 16 9.56 -0.60 -1.68
CA CYS A 16 9.46 -1.66 -0.69
C CYS A 16 9.26 -1.10 0.71
N PHE A 17 9.15 0.22 0.84
CA PHE A 17 8.85 0.96 2.06
C PHE A 17 10.08 1.44 2.88
N GLY A 18 10.85 2.38 2.33
CA GLY A 18 11.58 3.42 3.07
C GLY A 18 12.94 3.03 3.67
N LEU A 19 14.02 3.56 3.09
CA LEU A 19 15.36 3.74 3.67
C LEU A 19 16.28 4.41 2.62
N PHE A 20 16.16 5.73 2.53
CA PHE A 20 17.32 6.63 2.55
C PHE A 20 16.85 7.83 3.37
N PHE A 21 16.78 7.68 4.68
CA PHE A 21 16.95 8.82 5.56
C PHE A 21 18.45 9.12 5.56
N ASN A 22 18.85 10.19 4.87
CA ASN A 22 19.97 10.95 5.41
C ASN A 22 19.40 11.69 6.61
N ALA A 23 19.92 11.39 7.79
CA ALA A 23 19.65 12.14 9.00
C ALA A 23 20.11 13.59 8.78
N ALA A 24 19.18 14.48 8.42
CA ALA A 24 19.22 15.92 8.66
C ALA A 24 17.96 16.55 8.06
N GLY A 25 17.02 16.95 8.91
CA GLY A 25 15.85 17.72 8.52
C GLY A 25 14.57 17.19 9.15
N THR A 26 14.41 17.40 10.45
CA THR A 26 13.12 17.30 11.13
C THR A 26 12.16 18.31 10.50
N ALA A 27 11.17 17.80 9.77
CA ALA A 27 9.89 18.47 9.61
C ALA A 27 8.84 17.50 10.16
N ALA A 28 8.80 17.43 11.49
CA ALA A 28 7.68 16.90 12.22
C ALA A 28 6.41 17.67 11.84
N PHE A 29 5.26 17.03 12.05
CA PHE A 29 3.93 17.62 12.10
C PHE A 29 3.99 19.14 12.34
N GLN A 30 3.85 19.95 11.29
CA GLN A 30 3.58 21.37 11.51
C GLN A 30 2.14 21.43 11.99
N GLU A 31 1.95 21.66 13.28
CA GLU A 31 0.77 22.35 13.79
C GLU A 31 0.77 23.78 13.21
N GLY A 32 0.58 23.89 11.88
CA GLY A 32 0.27 25.15 11.24
C GLY A 32 -1.14 25.53 11.66
N GLY A 33 -1.25 26.23 12.80
CA GLY A 33 -2.43 26.99 13.22
C GLY A 33 -3.78 26.40 12.85
N ARG A 34 -4.06 25.14 13.23
CA ARG A 34 -5.44 24.63 13.15
C ARG A 34 -6.20 25.22 14.32
N GLN A 35 -7.01 26.24 14.04
CA GLN A 35 -8.04 26.66 14.99
C GLN A 35 -8.95 25.45 15.29
N ALA A 36 -9.12 25.17 16.59
CA ALA A 36 -10.08 24.21 17.09
C ALA A 36 -11.48 24.66 16.65
N GLY A 37 -11.98 24.12 15.54
CA GLY A 37 -13.27 24.55 14.98
C GLY A 37 -13.79 23.75 13.80
N ASN A 38 -12.93 23.15 12.97
CA ASN A 38 -13.39 22.24 11.90
C ASN A 38 -12.77 20.86 12.09
N GLN A 39 -13.54 19.95 12.70
CA GLN A 39 -13.27 18.52 12.61
C GLN A 39 -13.27 18.14 11.12
N THR A 40 -12.09 17.93 10.55
CA THR A 40 -11.99 17.42 9.18
C THR A 40 -12.45 15.97 9.26
N SER A 41 -13.70 15.69 8.87
CA SER A 41 -14.19 14.32 8.82
C SER A 41 -13.40 13.58 7.74
N TYR A 42 -12.42 12.76 8.12
CA TYR A 42 -11.73 11.89 7.19
C TYR A 42 -12.75 10.95 6.51
N PRO A 43 -12.52 10.52 5.25
CA PRO A 43 -13.45 9.68 4.50
C PRO A 43 -13.51 8.22 5.02
N THR A 44 -13.18 7.99 6.29
CA THR A 44 -13.31 6.71 6.98
C THR A 44 -14.76 6.43 7.39
N ALA A 45 -15.51 7.48 7.79
CA ALA A 45 -16.89 7.34 8.26
C ALA A 45 -17.86 6.82 7.19
N THR A 46 -17.57 7.02 5.90
CA THR A 46 -18.43 6.57 4.80
C THR A 46 -18.26 5.09 4.48
N LEU A 47 -17.12 4.47 4.81
CA LEU A 47 -16.86 3.06 4.46
C LEU A 47 -17.83 2.09 5.14
N ARG A 48 -18.08 2.28 6.44
CA ARG A 48 -19.02 1.46 7.21
C ARG A 48 -20.43 1.47 6.60
N ARG A 49 -20.85 2.62 6.07
CA ARG A 49 -22.14 2.75 5.39
C ARG A 49 -22.11 2.13 4.00
N ASP A 50 -21.08 2.44 3.22
CA ASP A 50 -21.00 2.07 1.80
C ASP A 50 -20.69 0.58 1.58
N PHE A 51 -20.08 -0.11 2.57
CA PHE A 51 -19.66 -1.52 2.48
C PHE A 51 -20.16 -2.40 3.64
N LYS A 52 -21.36 -2.11 4.18
CA LYS A 52 -21.95 -2.77 5.35
C LYS A 52 -21.87 -4.31 5.36
N ASN A 53 -21.92 -4.95 4.19
CA ASN A 53 -21.96 -6.41 4.07
C ASN A 53 -20.63 -7.03 3.61
N SER A 54 -19.85 -6.35 2.77
CA SER A 54 -18.57 -6.86 2.23
C SER A 54 -17.83 -5.80 1.42
N TYR A 55 -16.50 -5.83 1.46
CA TYR A 55 -15.65 -5.03 0.58
C TYR A 55 -15.55 -5.63 -0.83
N PRO A 56 -15.31 -4.83 -1.89
CA PRO A 56 -15.10 -5.30 -3.27
C PRO A 56 -13.70 -5.92 -3.47
N ILE A 57 -13.07 -6.39 -2.40
CA ILE A 57 -11.74 -6.99 -2.35
C ILE A 57 -11.91 -8.39 -1.77
N ASN A 58 -11.59 -9.41 -2.56
CA ASN A 58 -11.82 -10.79 -2.17
C ASN A 58 -10.75 -11.25 -1.17
N ALA A 59 -11.17 -11.97 -0.11
CA ALA A 59 -10.23 -12.68 0.75
C ALA A 59 -9.34 -13.62 -0.10
N GLY A 60 -8.03 -13.58 0.14
CA GLY A 60 -7.03 -14.30 -0.64
C GLY A 60 -6.57 -13.57 -1.92
N GLU A 61 -7.12 -12.37 -2.23
CA GLU A 61 -6.64 -11.60 -3.38
C GLU A 61 -5.14 -11.32 -3.26
N LYS A 62 -4.41 -11.61 -4.33
CA LYS A 62 -2.97 -11.41 -4.46
C LYS A 62 -2.69 -10.55 -5.68
N LEU A 63 -1.96 -9.46 -5.52
CA LEU A 63 -1.54 -8.55 -6.58
C LEU A 63 -0.01 -8.57 -6.68
N GLU A 64 0.52 -9.08 -7.79
CA GLU A 64 1.97 -9.21 -8.00
C GLU A 64 2.45 -8.19 -9.04
N PHE A 65 3.34 -7.28 -8.62
CA PHE A 65 3.88 -6.23 -9.45
C PHE A 65 5.32 -6.53 -9.83
N GLU A 66 5.62 -6.50 -11.12
CA GLU A 66 7.00 -6.40 -11.58
C GLU A 66 7.49 -4.98 -11.35
N VAL A 67 8.61 -4.85 -10.64
CA VAL A 67 9.27 -3.56 -10.40
C VAL A 67 10.41 -3.40 -11.40
N ARG A 68 10.41 -2.28 -12.11
CA ARG A 68 11.44 -1.89 -13.08
C ARG A 68 12.02 -0.54 -12.75
N PHE A 69 13.35 -0.43 -12.82
CA PHE A 69 14.04 0.84 -12.77
C PHE A 69 14.46 1.29 -14.17
N SER A 70 14.34 2.60 -14.42
CA SER A 70 14.88 3.23 -15.62
C SER A 70 15.54 4.57 -15.34
N ARG A 71 16.74 4.75 -15.90
CA ARG A 71 17.47 6.01 -16.01
C ARG A 71 18.40 5.88 -17.20
N PHE A 72 18.17 6.63 -18.29
CA PHE A 72 18.94 6.50 -19.52
C PHE A 72 20.46 6.39 -19.26
N PRO A 73 21.14 5.36 -19.78
CA PRO A 73 20.67 4.30 -20.69
C PRO A 73 20.20 2.99 -19.99
N ILE A 74 20.04 2.98 -18.67
CA ILE A 74 19.72 1.80 -17.87
C ILE A 74 18.21 1.57 -17.82
N TYR A 75 17.80 0.34 -18.12
CA TYR A 75 16.43 -0.15 -17.99
C TYR A 75 16.50 -1.60 -17.50
N ALA A 76 15.97 -1.87 -16.31
CA ALA A 76 16.10 -3.19 -15.70
C ALA A 76 14.90 -3.57 -14.84
N THR A 77 14.54 -4.84 -14.85
CA THR A 77 13.71 -5.43 -13.78
C THR A 77 14.57 -5.57 -12.53
N VAL A 78 14.01 -5.12 -11.42
CA VAL A 78 14.73 -4.96 -10.16
C VAL A 78 14.10 -5.76 -9.01
N GLY A 79 12.84 -6.17 -9.14
CA GLY A 79 12.18 -6.99 -8.13
C GLY A 79 10.71 -7.26 -8.42
N VAL A 80 10.06 -7.90 -7.46
CA VAL A 80 8.61 -8.11 -7.42
C VAL A 80 8.08 -7.65 -6.08
N ILE A 81 6.99 -6.90 -6.10
CA ILE A 81 6.21 -6.56 -4.91
C ILE A 81 4.89 -7.32 -4.97
N THR A 82 4.53 -7.97 -3.86
CA THR A 82 3.25 -8.66 -3.73
C THR A 82 2.42 -7.98 -2.66
N PHE A 83 1.16 -7.67 -2.96
CA PHE A 83 0.17 -7.27 -1.98
C PHE A 83 -0.88 -8.37 -1.84
N GLN A 84 -1.23 -8.74 -0.60
CA GLN A 84 -2.24 -9.75 -0.31
C GLN A 84 -3.29 -9.23 0.68
N PHE A 85 -4.56 -9.39 0.31
CA PHE A 85 -5.68 -9.21 1.22
C PHE A 85 -6.00 -10.57 1.81
N LEU A 86 -5.47 -10.88 3.01
CA LEU A 86 -5.66 -12.20 3.61
C LEU A 86 -7.11 -12.39 4.10
N GLY A 87 -7.83 -11.29 4.35
CA GLY A 87 -9.24 -11.29 4.72
C GLY A 87 -9.46 -11.20 6.23
N PRO A 88 -10.65 -11.61 6.71
CA PRO A 88 -11.00 -11.56 8.13
C PRO A 88 -10.03 -12.34 9.03
N VAL A 89 -9.75 -11.81 10.22
CA VAL A 89 -8.98 -12.49 11.25
C VAL A 89 -9.92 -13.23 12.17
N ASP A 90 -9.76 -14.55 12.28
CA ASP A 90 -10.43 -15.34 13.30
C ASP A 90 -9.69 -15.23 14.64
N LEU A 91 -10.01 -14.19 15.38
CA LEU A 91 -9.52 -13.99 16.74
C LEU A 91 -10.04 -15.06 17.70
N LYS A 92 -11.25 -15.61 17.47
CA LYS A 92 -11.87 -16.54 18.40
C LYS A 92 -11.07 -17.83 18.45
N SER A 93 -10.71 -18.40 17.30
CA SER A 93 -9.83 -19.57 17.24
C SER A 93 -8.41 -19.27 17.76
N ALA A 94 -7.89 -18.05 17.55
CA ALA A 94 -6.58 -17.65 18.07
C ALA A 94 -6.57 -17.49 19.60
N LEU A 95 -7.68 -17.04 20.18
CA LEU A 95 -7.85 -16.80 21.62
C LEU A 95 -8.38 -18.04 22.36
N GLU A 96 -9.15 -18.93 21.74
CA GLU A 96 -9.66 -20.19 22.32
C GLU A 96 -8.53 -21.20 22.60
N ASN A 97 -7.40 -21.09 21.89
CA ASN A 97 -6.17 -21.84 22.17
C ASN A 97 -5.35 -21.25 23.34
N ILE A 98 -5.84 -20.19 24.00
CA ILE A 98 -5.22 -19.61 25.18
C ILE A 98 -5.79 -20.29 26.42
N ALA A 99 -5.04 -21.26 26.93
CA ALA A 99 -5.41 -21.98 28.15
C ALA A 99 -5.38 -21.10 29.42
N ASN A 100 -4.72 -19.93 29.39
CA ASN A 100 -4.49 -19.09 30.56
C ASN A 100 -4.81 -17.60 30.31
N PRO A 101 -5.69 -16.97 31.11
CA PRO A 101 -5.86 -15.52 31.12
C PRO A 101 -4.53 -14.84 31.47
N GLY A 102 -3.85 -14.27 30.47
CA GLY A 102 -2.54 -13.62 30.64
C GLY A 102 -1.44 -14.08 29.68
N GLN A 103 -1.67 -15.12 28.86
CA GLN A 103 -0.68 -15.55 27.88
C GLN A 103 -0.61 -14.60 26.67
N ILE A 104 0.61 -14.14 26.34
CA ILE A 104 0.89 -13.34 25.15
C ILE A 104 0.87 -14.28 23.96
N VAL A 105 -0.12 -14.16 23.07
CA VAL A 105 -0.12 -14.87 21.78
C VAL A 105 0.51 -13.97 20.74
N PRO A 106 1.59 -14.39 20.07
CA PRO A 106 2.14 -13.63 18.97
C PRO A 106 1.12 -13.67 17.81
N VAL A 107 0.34 -12.58 17.66
CA VAL A 107 -0.58 -12.37 16.53
C VAL A 107 0.16 -12.46 15.18
N ILE A 108 1.47 -12.27 15.21
CA ILE A 108 2.40 -12.45 14.09
C ILE A 108 3.58 -13.32 14.57
N PRO A 109 3.77 -14.53 14.01
CA PRO A 109 4.89 -15.41 14.40
C PRO A 109 6.25 -14.71 14.28
N GLY A 110 7.08 -14.82 15.32
CA GLY A 110 8.40 -14.18 15.39
C GLY A 110 8.42 -12.83 16.12
N LEU A 111 7.29 -12.42 16.71
CA LEU A 111 7.14 -11.12 17.33
C LEU A 111 6.58 -11.26 18.77
N ASN A 112 7.43 -11.06 19.76
CA ASN A 112 7.02 -10.98 21.17
C ASN A 112 6.48 -9.57 21.45
N ILE A 113 5.25 -9.30 21.01
CA ILE A 113 4.54 -8.05 21.33
C ILE A 113 3.30 -8.35 22.12
N ASP A 114 3.18 -7.65 23.23
CA ASP A 114 1.97 -7.56 24.02
C ASP A 114 0.95 -6.71 23.25
N TYR A 115 0.18 -7.37 22.39
CA TYR A 115 -0.94 -6.76 21.70
C TYR A 115 -2.22 -7.49 22.10
N ARG A 116 -3.18 -6.73 22.65
CA ARG A 116 -4.52 -7.21 22.98
C ARG A 116 -5.47 -6.70 21.91
N PRO A 117 -5.83 -7.52 20.91
CA PRO A 117 -6.77 -7.09 19.89
C PRO A 117 -8.14 -6.80 20.50
N PRO A 118 -8.91 -5.84 19.95
CA PRO A 118 -10.29 -5.62 20.35
C PRO A 118 -11.12 -6.88 20.07
N VAL A 119 -11.85 -7.37 21.08
CA VAL A 119 -12.57 -8.66 21.02
C VAL A 119 -13.85 -8.59 20.17
N ASN A 120 -14.45 -7.40 20.05
CA ASN A 120 -15.77 -7.21 19.43
C ASN A 120 -15.73 -6.40 18.13
N GLU A 121 -14.55 -6.26 17.51
CA GLU A 121 -14.39 -5.53 16.26
C GLU A 121 -14.05 -6.51 15.12
N PRO A 122 -14.67 -6.36 13.92
CA PRO A 122 -14.22 -7.13 12.77
C PRO A 122 -12.79 -6.72 12.44
N LEU A 123 -11.89 -7.68 12.30
CA LEU A 123 -10.49 -7.41 11.96
C LEU A 123 -10.16 -7.97 10.59
N LEU A 124 -9.31 -7.27 9.85
CA LEU A 124 -8.76 -7.73 8.57
C LEU A 124 -7.25 -7.82 8.64
N LYS A 125 -6.68 -8.81 7.95
CA LYS A 125 -5.24 -8.99 7.81
C LYS A 125 -4.76 -8.69 6.39
N LEU A 126 -3.73 -7.86 6.32
CA LEU A 126 -3.07 -7.43 5.11
C LEU A 126 -1.62 -7.92 5.14
N ARG A 127 -1.08 -8.28 3.97
CA ARG A 127 0.35 -8.58 3.81
C ARG A 127 0.89 -7.88 2.57
N ALA A 128 2.14 -7.43 2.65
CA ALA A 128 2.94 -7.16 1.47
C ALA A 128 4.29 -7.86 1.59
N SER A 129 4.91 -8.15 0.45
CA SER A 129 6.30 -8.59 0.40
C SER A 129 7.02 -7.95 -0.77
N ALA A 130 8.32 -7.79 -0.61
CA ALA A 130 9.20 -7.32 -1.66
C ALA A 130 10.40 -8.23 -1.80
N VAL A 131 10.66 -8.67 -3.03
CA VAL A 131 11.78 -9.55 -3.34
C VAL A 131 12.57 -8.97 -4.50
N SER A 132 13.88 -8.75 -4.31
CA SER A 132 14.74 -8.33 -5.42
C SER A 132 14.88 -9.46 -6.45
N LYS A 133 14.98 -9.08 -7.73
CA LYS A 133 15.15 -10.03 -8.85
C LYS A 133 16.10 -9.45 -9.90
N GLY A 134 16.63 -10.34 -10.72
CA GLY A 134 17.37 -9.95 -11.93
C GLY A 134 18.72 -9.32 -11.66
N ILE A 135 19.05 -8.31 -12.46
CA ILE A 135 20.40 -7.74 -12.58
C ILE A 135 20.91 -7.10 -11.27
N LEU A 136 20.02 -6.78 -10.33
CA LEU A 136 20.41 -6.21 -9.05
C LEU A 136 21.15 -7.17 -8.14
N ILE A 137 20.69 -8.41 -8.05
CA ILE A 137 21.39 -9.45 -7.30
C ILE A 137 22.74 -9.72 -7.99
N ALA A 138 22.72 -9.84 -9.32
CA ALA A 138 23.89 -10.20 -10.11
C ALA A 138 25.00 -9.12 -10.15
N ILE A 139 24.65 -7.83 -10.22
CA ILE A 139 25.63 -6.74 -10.40
C ILE A 139 25.90 -5.97 -9.11
N LEU A 140 24.88 -5.80 -8.26
CA LEU A 140 25.02 -5.04 -7.02
C LEU A 140 25.26 -5.93 -5.80
N GLY A 141 24.88 -7.21 -5.86
CA GLY A 141 24.98 -8.14 -4.73
C GLY A 141 23.94 -7.88 -3.64
N ILE A 142 22.75 -7.39 -4.03
CA ILE A 142 21.76 -6.85 -3.09
C ILE A 142 20.49 -7.69 -3.14
N ASP A 143 20.38 -8.57 -2.16
CA ASP A 143 19.21 -9.37 -1.87
C ASP A 143 18.25 -8.55 -0.99
N VAL A 144 17.00 -8.43 -1.40
CA VAL A 144 15.93 -7.78 -0.64
C VAL A 144 14.84 -8.81 -0.46
N LYS A 145 14.42 -9.05 0.78
CA LYS A 145 13.38 -10.02 1.16
C LYS A 145 12.55 -9.45 2.30
N ASP A 146 11.78 -8.41 1.99
CA ASP A 146 10.99 -7.71 2.99
C ASP A 146 9.60 -8.29 3.08
N ARG A 147 9.04 -8.26 4.28
CA ARG A 147 7.66 -8.66 4.57
C ARG A 147 7.02 -7.64 5.49
N PHE A 148 5.81 -7.23 5.12
CA PHE A 148 4.98 -6.29 5.87
C PHE A 148 3.66 -6.98 6.19
N GLU A 149 3.15 -6.79 7.40
CA GLU A 149 1.82 -7.23 7.78
C GLU A 149 1.10 -6.15 8.55
N SER A 150 -0.21 -6.02 8.31
CA SER A 150 -1.04 -5.12 9.11
C SER A 150 -2.33 -5.81 9.52
N ILE A 151 -2.69 -5.62 10.78
CA ILE A 151 -4.03 -5.86 11.30
C ILE A 151 -4.74 -4.51 11.34
N VAL A 152 -5.94 -4.47 10.74
CA VAL A 152 -6.72 -3.25 10.59
C VAL A 152 -8.15 -3.49 11.04
N ASP A 153 -8.82 -2.41 11.41
CA ASP A 153 -10.27 -2.41 11.65
C ASP A 153 -11.01 -2.71 10.34
N GLY A 154 -11.91 -3.68 10.41
CA GLY A 154 -12.72 -4.16 9.30
C GLY A 154 -13.90 -3.27 8.97
N ASN A 155 -14.09 -2.12 9.64
CA ASN A 155 -15.09 -1.12 9.28
C ASN A 155 -14.49 0.05 8.50
N ASP A 156 -13.26 0.46 8.83
CA ASP A 156 -12.67 1.71 8.32
C ASP A 156 -11.20 1.63 7.87
N PHE A 157 -10.57 0.45 7.94
CA PHE A 157 -9.15 0.22 7.59
C PHE A 157 -8.12 1.00 8.44
N SER A 158 -8.53 1.62 9.55
CA SER A 158 -7.59 2.18 10.51
C SER A 158 -6.67 1.08 11.07
N ALA A 159 -5.39 1.41 11.23
CA ALA A 159 -4.41 0.44 11.64
C ALA A 159 -4.51 0.16 13.14
N LEU A 160 -4.26 -1.09 13.51
CA LEU A 160 -4.19 -1.55 14.89
C LEU A 160 -2.81 -2.10 15.24
N LEU A 161 -2.25 -2.89 14.32
CA LEU A 161 -0.89 -3.44 14.42
C LEU A 161 -0.25 -3.43 13.03
N ASN A 162 1.00 -3.00 12.96
CA ASN A 162 1.86 -3.16 11.80
C ASN A 162 3.12 -3.93 12.21
N PHE A 163 3.60 -4.81 11.34
CA PHE A 163 4.85 -5.54 11.51
C PHE A 163 5.66 -5.55 10.22
N GLN A 164 6.98 -5.44 10.35
CA GLN A 164 7.94 -5.41 9.27
C GLN A 164 9.09 -6.35 9.61
N ASP A 165 9.43 -7.25 8.68
CA ASP A 165 10.65 -8.05 8.67
C ASP A 165 11.43 -7.64 7.42
N LEU A 166 12.50 -6.87 7.61
CA LEU A 166 13.28 -6.23 6.55
C LEU A 166 14.62 -6.94 6.43
N LYS A 167 14.88 -7.58 5.29
CA LYS A 167 16.11 -8.33 5.00
C LYS A 167 16.75 -7.75 3.76
N GLU A 168 17.71 -6.88 3.97
CA GLU A 168 18.35 -6.10 2.91
C GLU A 168 19.87 -6.27 2.96
N GLY A 169 20.39 -7.13 2.08
CA GLY A 169 21.80 -7.50 2.04
C GLY A 169 22.26 -8.11 3.36
N LYS A 170 23.09 -7.38 4.12
CA LYS A 170 23.59 -7.82 5.43
C LYS A 170 22.70 -7.39 6.59
N SER A 171 21.77 -6.48 6.35
CA SER A 171 20.88 -5.92 7.37
C SER A 171 19.64 -6.80 7.53
N HIS A 172 19.25 -7.06 8.77
CA HIS A 172 18.04 -7.76 9.14
C HIS A 172 17.39 -7.04 10.31
N THR A 173 16.34 -6.27 10.04
CA THR A 173 15.63 -5.48 11.05
C THR A 173 14.20 -5.94 11.14
N VAL A 174 13.69 -6.09 12.36
CA VAL A 174 12.26 -6.26 12.61
C VAL A 174 11.71 -5.01 13.30
N GLN A 175 10.54 -4.57 12.86
CA GLN A 175 9.85 -3.42 13.45
C GLN A 175 8.38 -3.73 13.63
N SER A 176 7.82 -3.23 14.73
CA SER A 176 6.39 -3.21 14.95
C SER A 176 5.88 -1.81 15.26
N ALA A 177 4.63 -1.55 14.91
CA ALA A 177 3.90 -0.36 15.35
C ALA A 177 2.54 -0.78 15.92
N VAL A 178 2.29 -0.49 17.19
CA VAL A 178 1.01 -0.70 17.86
C VAL A 178 0.26 0.62 17.91
N PHE A 179 -0.96 0.64 17.36
CA PHE A 179 -1.83 1.82 17.30
C PHE A 179 -2.80 1.75 18.48
N ASP A 180 -2.35 2.23 19.64
CA ASP A 180 -3.08 2.18 20.90
C ASP A 180 -4.11 3.31 20.96
N ARG A 181 -5.37 2.95 20.71
CA ARG A 181 -6.51 3.88 20.70
C ARG A 181 -6.85 4.40 22.10
N GLU A 182 -6.64 3.60 23.14
CA GLU A 182 -6.92 4.00 24.53
C GLU A 182 -5.87 5.00 25.01
N ALA A 183 -4.60 4.71 24.76
CA ALA A 183 -3.50 5.61 25.11
C ALA A 183 -3.32 6.79 24.13
N GLY A 184 -4.03 6.78 22.99
CA GLY A 184 -3.92 7.80 21.95
C GLY A 184 -2.52 7.88 21.31
N LYS A 185 -1.83 6.74 21.16
CA LYS A 185 -0.42 6.70 20.69
C LYS A 185 -0.15 5.58 19.68
N VAL A 186 0.77 5.84 18.75
CA VAL A 186 1.43 4.80 17.96
C VAL A 186 2.78 4.50 18.59
N LYS A 187 2.96 3.27 19.10
CA LYS A 187 4.22 2.81 19.70
C LYS A 187 5.00 1.95 18.71
N TYR A 188 6.14 2.47 18.27
CA TYR A 188 7.11 1.75 17.46
C TYR A 188 8.13 1.05 18.33
N GLN A 189 8.49 -0.17 17.94
CA GLN A 189 9.60 -0.94 18.51
C GLN A 189 10.40 -1.54 17.35
N THR A 190 11.72 -1.28 17.34
CA THR A 190 12.64 -1.75 16.28
C THR A 190 13.78 -2.55 16.89
N ASN A 191 14.04 -3.73 16.35
CA ASN A 191 15.14 -4.60 16.73
C ASN A 191 16.03 -4.90 15.52
N ASP A 192 17.34 -4.70 15.68
CA ASP A 192 18.36 -5.11 14.72
C ASP A 192 18.76 -6.57 15.04
N LEU A 193 18.32 -7.52 14.20
CA LEU A 193 18.59 -8.94 14.42
C LEU A 193 20.03 -9.34 14.09
N ASN A 194 20.83 -8.44 13.51
CA ASN A 194 22.28 -8.61 13.46
C ASN A 194 22.97 -8.29 14.79
N LYS A 195 22.25 -7.68 15.75
CA LYS A 195 22.75 -7.31 17.09
C LYS A 195 21.75 -7.78 18.15
N PRO A 196 21.60 -9.09 18.36
CA PRO A 196 20.56 -9.66 19.23
C PRO A 196 20.62 -9.16 20.68
N ASP A 197 21.81 -8.78 21.16
CA ASP A 197 22.01 -8.28 22.53
C ASP A 197 21.72 -6.78 22.69
N ALA A 198 21.50 -6.04 21.60
CA ALA A 198 21.17 -4.63 21.68
C ALA A 198 19.71 -4.44 22.14
N PRO A 199 19.44 -3.48 23.04
CA PRO A 199 18.07 -3.20 23.46
C PRO A 199 17.22 -2.71 22.27
N PRO A 200 15.92 -3.01 22.25
CA PRO A 200 15.02 -2.52 21.20
C PRO A 200 14.95 -0.99 21.25
N ARG A 201 14.91 -0.36 20.08
CA ARG A 201 14.64 1.08 19.99
C ARG A 201 13.14 1.31 20.02
N ILE A 202 12.70 2.21 20.89
CA ILE A 202 11.28 2.53 21.08
C ILE A 202 11.04 3.99 20.69
N LYS A 203 9.97 4.25 19.95
CA LYS A 203 9.50 5.60 19.61
C LYS A 203 7.99 5.66 19.68
N SER A 204 7.45 6.70 20.31
CA SER A 204 5.99 6.89 20.41
C SER A 204 5.59 8.18 19.70
N LEU A 205 4.47 8.12 18.99
CA LEU A 205 3.85 9.25 18.27
C LEU A 205 2.40 9.41 18.72
N PRO A 206 1.80 10.61 18.58
CA PRO A 206 0.36 10.76 18.78
C PRO A 206 -0.43 9.90 17.77
N LEU A 207 -1.59 9.40 18.17
CA LEU A 207 -2.53 8.71 17.28
C LEU A 207 -3.70 9.63 16.95
N GLU A 208 -4.00 9.83 15.68
CA GLU A 208 -5.24 10.47 15.24
C GLU A 208 -6.33 9.42 14.97
N GLN A 209 -7.60 9.82 15.08
CA GLN A 209 -8.72 8.97 14.70
C GLN A 209 -8.63 8.59 13.21
N GLY A 210 -8.86 7.32 12.89
CA GLY A 210 -8.80 6.82 11.52
C GLY A 210 -7.38 6.69 10.96
N MET A 211 -6.33 6.81 11.79
CA MET A 211 -4.94 6.71 11.36
C MET A 211 -4.62 5.36 10.75
N MET A 212 -4.03 5.40 9.57
CA MET A 212 -3.69 4.22 8.76
C MET A 212 -2.19 3.91 8.86
N SER A 213 -1.84 2.69 8.52
CA SER A 213 -0.48 2.34 8.14
C SER A 213 -0.32 2.55 6.63
N LEU A 214 0.91 2.52 6.12
CA LEU A 214 1.15 2.61 4.68
C LEU A 214 0.48 1.46 3.90
N LEU A 215 0.49 0.24 4.47
CA LEU A 215 -0.18 -0.91 3.86
C LEU A 215 -1.70 -0.79 3.92
N SER A 216 -2.27 -0.32 5.04
CA SER A 216 -3.71 -0.13 5.11
C SER A 216 -4.19 1.00 4.21
N ALA A 217 -3.42 2.08 4.07
CA ALA A 217 -3.67 3.16 3.11
C ALA A 217 -3.74 2.65 1.66
N PHE A 218 -2.86 1.73 1.26
CA PHE A 218 -2.90 1.12 -0.08
C PHE A 218 -4.26 0.46 -0.40
N TYR A 219 -4.85 -0.25 0.58
CA TYR A 219 -6.17 -0.86 0.41
C TYR A 219 -7.31 0.13 0.58
N PHE A 220 -7.21 1.04 1.55
CA PHE A 220 -8.22 2.07 1.80
C PHE A 220 -8.51 2.92 0.57
N VAL A 221 -7.46 3.28 -0.18
CA VAL A 221 -7.57 4.04 -1.42
C VAL A 221 -8.49 3.32 -2.42
N ARG A 222 -8.43 1.99 -2.53
CA ARG A 222 -9.32 1.23 -3.45
C ARG A 222 -10.80 1.34 -3.11
N LEU A 223 -11.14 1.75 -1.88
CA LEU A 223 -12.50 1.85 -1.39
C LEU A 223 -13.11 3.24 -1.57
N GLN A 224 -12.35 4.18 -2.14
CA GLN A 224 -12.80 5.57 -2.32
C GLN A 224 -13.63 5.74 -3.59
N LYS A 225 -14.52 6.73 -3.57
CA LYS A 225 -15.22 7.22 -4.76
C LYS A 225 -14.44 8.39 -5.34
N TYR A 226 -14.09 8.30 -6.62
CA TYR A 226 -13.20 9.26 -7.26
C TYR A 226 -13.93 10.28 -8.12
N LYS A 227 -13.86 11.55 -7.69
CA LYS A 227 -14.21 12.71 -8.50
C LYS A 227 -12.93 13.39 -8.99
N GLU A 228 -12.85 13.68 -10.29
CA GLU A 228 -11.71 14.39 -10.87
C GLU A 228 -11.49 15.75 -10.18
N GLY A 229 -10.23 16.08 -9.89
CA GLY A 229 -9.84 17.30 -9.18
C GLY A 229 -10.03 17.25 -7.66
N GLN A 230 -10.65 16.20 -7.12
CA GLN A 230 -10.79 16.03 -5.68
C GLN A 230 -9.43 15.77 -5.03
N MET A 231 -9.23 16.34 -3.84
CA MET A 231 -8.17 15.96 -2.92
C MET A 231 -8.74 15.05 -1.83
N ILE A 232 -8.15 13.87 -1.65
CA ILE A 232 -8.48 12.94 -0.57
C ILE A 232 -7.40 13.07 0.49
N GLN A 233 -7.80 13.25 1.75
CA GLN A 233 -6.89 13.43 2.88
C GLN A 233 -7.20 12.45 4.00
N PHE A 234 -6.17 11.84 4.58
CA PHE A 234 -6.28 10.98 5.76
C PHE A 234 -4.92 10.85 6.49
N PRO A 235 -4.93 10.57 7.81
CA PRO A 235 -3.72 10.46 8.60
C PRO A 235 -3.07 9.09 8.40
N VAL A 236 -1.75 9.06 8.30
CA VAL A 236 -0.94 7.85 8.15
C VAL A 236 0.23 7.90 9.11
N SER A 237 0.49 6.79 9.80
CA SER A 237 1.74 6.55 10.52
C SER A 237 2.58 5.51 9.78
N GLY A 238 3.83 5.84 9.51
CA GLY A 238 4.79 4.95 8.85
C GLY A 238 6.21 5.46 9.01
N TYR A 239 7.20 4.56 9.02
CA TYR A 239 8.62 4.88 9.30
C TYR A 239 8.83 5.69 10.57
N GLU A 240 8.02 5.42 11.59
CA GLU A 240 8.09 6.13 12.87
C GLU A 240 7.87 7.64 12.74
N GLU A 241 7.07 8.05 11.75
CA GLU A 241 6.60 9.42 11.58
C GLU A 241 5.11 9.41 11.23
N ASN A 242 4.43 10.53 11.54
CA ASN A 242 3.04 10.76 11.19
C ASN A 242 2.94 11.78 10.07
N TYR A 243 2.06 11.51 9.12
CA TYR A 243 1.83 12.33 7.94
C TYR A 243 0.34 12.47 7.68
N ILE A 244 -0.05 13.59 7.07
CA ILE A 244 -1.32 13.68 6.35
C ILE A 244 -1.05 13.34 4.89
N PHE A 245 -1.69 12.28 4.42
CA PHE A 245 -1.57 11.87 3.02
C PHE A 245 -2.56 12.67 2.19
N ASP A 246 -2.04 13.43 1.23
CA ASP A 246 -2.85 14.12 0.23
C ASP A 246 -2.80 13.33 -1.08
N ILE A 247 -3.95 12.91 -1.59
CA ILE A 247 -4.06 12.21 -2.88
C ILE A 247 -4.91 13.08 -3.80
N LEU A 248 -4.28 13.58 -4.87
CA LEU A 248 -4.99 14.30 -5.93
C LEU A 248 -5.55 13.30 -6.95
N VAL A 249 -6.85 13.40 -7.22
CA VAL A 249 -7.53 12.60 -8.24
C VAL A 249 -7.42 13.29 -9.59
N HIS A 250 -6.74 12.64 -10.53
CA HIS A 250 -6.61 13.10 -11.91
C HIS A 250 -7.71 12.53 -12.80
N LYS A 251 -7.67 12.88 -14.09
CA LYS A 251 -8.59 12.36 -15.09
C LYS A 251 -8.47 10.85 -15.24
N ARG A 252 -9.53 10.23 -15.75
CA ARG A 252 -9.51 8.83 -16.19
C ARG A 252 -8.82 8.72 -17.54
N GLU A 253 -8.04 7.66 -17.74
CA GLU A 253 -7.35 7.38 -19.00
C GLU A 253 -7.30 5.88 -19.31
N LYS A 254 -7.23 5.51 -20.59
CA LYS A 254 -7.01 4.11 -21.00
C LYS A 254 -5.51 3.82 -20.89
N ILE A 255 -5.11 2.82 -20.11
CA ILE A 255 -3.71 2.37 -19.98
C ILE A 255 -3.52 0.97 -20.55
N ASN A 256 -2.35 0.73 -21.16
CA ASN A 256 -1.98 -0.61 -21.62
C ASN A 256 -1.59 -1.49 -20.42
N THR A 257 -2.22 -2.66 -20.30
CA THR A 257 -1.90 -3.70 -19.32
C THR A 257 -1.60 -5.02 -20.05
N ASP A 258 -1.26 -6.07 -19.31
CA ASP A 258 -1.10 -7.40 -19.89
C ASP A 258 -2.45 -8.03 -20.34
N CYS A 259 -3.57 -7.36 -20.06
CA CYS A 259 -4.91 -7.70 -20.56
C CYS A 259 -5.44 -6.73 -21.63
N GLY A 260 -4.56 -5.93 -22.24
CA GLY A 260 -4.96 -4.90 -23.18
C GLY A 260 -5.26 -3.57 -22.51
N LYS A 261 -6.03 -2.72 -23.20
CA LYS A 261 -6.33 -1.35 -22.78
C LYS A 261 -7.45 -1.36 -21.75
N ILE A 262 -7.19 -0.79 -20.57
CA ILE A 262 -8.17 -0.71 -19.48
C ILE A 262 -8.36 0.74 -19.09
N LYS A 263 -9.61 1.15 -18.90
CA LYS A 263 -9.94 2.46 -18.35
C LYS A 263 -9.53 2.50 -16.88
N ALA A 264 -8.75 3.49 -16.51
CA ALA A 264 -8.18 3.63 -15.17
C ALA A 264 -8.35 5.05 -14.65
N VAL A 265 -8.54 5.19 -13.34
CA VAL A 265 -8.40 6.47 -12.64
C VAL A 265 -6.93 6.67 -12.27
N LYS A 266 -6.39 7.83 -12.61
CA LYS A 266 -5.03 8.23 -12.22
C LYS A 266 -5.09 9.02 -10.92
N LEU A 267 -4.23 8.66 -9.98
CA LEU A 267 -4.08 9.31 -8.69
C LEU A 267 -2.64 9.80 -8.54
N GLU A 268 -2.46 10.87 -7.80
CA GLU A 268 -1.14 11.41 -7.45
C GLU A 268 -1.05 11.61 -5.93
N PRO A 269 -0.50 10.63 -5.20
CA PRO A 269 -0.10 10.80 -3.81
C PRO A 269 1.03 11.84 -3.69
N LYS A 270 0.78 12.92 -2.96
CA LYS A 270 1.75 14.01 -2.74
C LYS A 270 2.77 13.64 -1.65
N LEU A 271 3.57 12.62 -1.93
CA LEU A 271 4.51 12.03 -0.97
C LEU A 271 5.90 12.70 -0.97
N PHE A 272 6.17 13.59 -1.90
CA PHE A 272 7.48 14.22 -2.08
C PHE A 272 7.48 15.70 -1.72
N GLY A 273 8.56 16.15 -1.10
CA GLY A 273 8.80 17.55 -0.74
C GLY A 273 9.03 17.74 0.76
N PRO A 274 9.33 18.98 1.18
CA PRO A 274 9.52 19.33 2.59
C PRO A 274 8.29 18.93 3.43
N GLY A 275 8.52 18.26 4.57
CA GLY A 275 7.45 17.82 5.47
C GLY A 275 6.55 16.70 4.93
N LYS A 276 6.92 16.07 3.81
CA LYS A 276 6.25 14.88 3.27
C LYS A 276 7.08 13.62 3.57
N LEU A 277 6.47 12.45 3.33
CA LEU A 277 7.07 11.13 3.53
C LEU A 277 8.49 11.02 2.93
N PHE A 278 8.69 11.63 1.77
CA PHE A 278 9.99 11.74 1.13
C PHE A 278 10.41 13.21 1.08
N ASN A 279 11.29 13.61 1.99
CA ASN A 279 11.89 14.94 2.02
C ASN A 279 12.94 15.14 0.89
N ARG A 280 12.48 15.00 -0.36
CA ARG A 280 13.26 15.14 -1.60
C ARG A 280 12.31 15.45 -2.77
N LYS A 281 12.86 15.91 -3.89
CA LYS A 281 12.08 16.15 -5.12
C LYS A 281 11.65 14.82 -5.76
N GLY A 282 10.40 14.76 -6.23
CA GLY A 282 9.87 13.67 -7.01
C GLY A 282 8.35 13.76 -7.16
N GLU A 283 7.77 12.82 -7.87
CA GLU A 283 6.33 12.65 -8.03
C GLU A 283 5.98 11.15 -8.06
N MET A 284 4.79 10.80 -7.57
CA MET A 284 4.26 9.44 -7.64
C MET A 284 2.89 9.45 -8.29
N PHE A 285 2.67 8.52 -9.21
CA PHE A 285 1.36 8.28 -9.81
C PHE A 285 0.93 6.84 -9.59
N PHE A 286 -0.37 6.67 -9.39
CA PHE A 286 -1.00 5.39 -9.14
C PHE A 286 -2.24 5.25 -10.03
N TRP A 287 -2.34 4.14 -10.73
CA TRP A 287 -3.48 3.85 -11.60
C TRP A 287 -4.29 2.70 -11.03
N LEU A 288 -5.59 2.94 -10.86
CA LEU A 288 -6.56 1.94 -10.45
C LEU A 288 -7.53 1.68 -11.60
N SER A 289 -7.99 0.44 -11.79
CA SER A 289 -9.07 0.17 -12.75
C SER A 289 -10.30 1.02 -12.45
N ASP A 290 -11.01 1.49 -13.47
CA ASP A 290 -12.25 2.27 -13.34
C ASP A 290 -13.46 1.32 -13.21
N ASP A 291 -13.37 0.38 -12.27
CA ASP A 291 -14.41 -0.56 -11.89
C ASP A 291 -14.63 -0.54 -10.36
N LYS A 292 -15.60 -1.30 -9.87
CA LYS A 292 -15.93 -1.32 -8.43
C LYS A 292 -14.80 -1.82 -7.51
N LYS A 293 -13.82 -2.56 -8.04
CA LYS A 293 -12.70 -3.11 -7.26
C LYS A 293 -11.54 -2.14 -7.14
N HIS A 294 -11.48 -1.14 -8.04
CA HIS A 294 -10.37 -0.21 -8.20
C HIS A 294 -9.02 -0.93 -8.09
N THR A 295 -8.84 -2.01 -8.85
CA THR A 295 -7.65 -2.84 -8.78
C THR A 295 -6.41 -2.00 -9.15
N PRO A 296 -5.38 -1.94 -8.30
CA PRO A 296 -4.12 -1.28 -8.63
C PRO A 296 -3.45 -1.90 -9.86
N LEU A 297 -3.27 -1.13 -10.93
CA LEU A 297 -2.72 -1.61 -12.21
C LEU A 297 -1.26 -1.21 -12.41
N ARG A 298 -0.89 -0.01 -11.97
CA ARG A 298 0.45 0.56 -12.17
C ARG A 298 0.78 1.59 -11.10
N MET A 299 2.03 1.60 -10.65
CA MET A 299 2.65 2.68 -9.88
C MET A 299 3.85 3.22 -10.64
N ILE A 300 4.03 4.53 -10.67
CA ILE A 300 5.25 5.16 -11.19
C ILE A 300 5.73 6.18 -10.18
N ALA A 301 6.97 6.04 -9.70
CA ALA A 301 7.66 7.06 -8.94
C ALA A 301 8.78 7.66 -9.79
N LYS A 302 8.77 8.97 -9.99
CA LYS A 302 9.81 9.69 -10.73
C LYS A 302 10.59 10.59 -9.80
N THR A 303 11.90 10.52 -9.92
CA THR A 303 12.83 11.30 -9.12
C THR A 303 13.98 11.79 -10.02
N PRO A 304 14.80 12.77 -9.58
CA PRO A 304 16.04 13.11 -10.26
C PRO A 304 17.01 11.93 -10.42
N GLN A 305 16.88 10.92 -9.56
CA GLN A 305 17.66 9.69 -9.55
C GLN A 305 17.21 8.69 -10.64
N GLY A 306 15.97 8.79 -11.11
CA GLY A 306 15.40 7.97 -12.16
C GLY A 306 13.94 7.63 -11.88
N THR A 307 13.39 6.73 -12.67
CA THR A 307 11.99 6.32 -12.59
C THR A 307 11.88 4.87 -12.15
N VAL A 308 10.99 4.61 -11.21
CA VAL A 308 10.53 3.26 -10.92
C VAL A 308 9.13 3.08 -11.45
N THR A 309 8.90 1.96 -12.10
CA THR A 309 7.57 1.51 -12.49
C THR A 309 7.29 0.17 -11.84
N ALA A 310 6.17 0.06 -11.13
CA ALA A 310 5.62 -1.22 -10.71
C ALA A 310 4.38 -1.52 -11.56
N LYS A 311 4.38 -2.65 -12.28
CA LYS A 311 3.30 -3.04 -13.19
C LYS A 311 2.68 -4.37 -12.72
N LEU A 312 1.35 -4.40 -12.58
CA LEU A 312 0.63 -5.61 -12.18
C LEU A 312 0.80 -6.71 -13.25
N MET A 313 1.35 -7.86 -12.88
CA MET A 313 1.66 -8.99 -13.76
C MET A 313 0.50 -9.99 -13.84
N ASN A 314 -0.07 -10.34 -12.70
CA ASN A 314 -1.03 -11.45 -12.59
C ASN A 314 -2.46 -11.06 -12.97
N TYR A 315 -2.65 -9.87 -13.57
CA TYR A 315 -3.96 -9.47 -14.08
C TYR A 315 -4.42 -10.38 -15.23
N LYS A 316 -3.48 -10.85 -16.08
CA LYS A 316 -3.74 -11.73 -17.24
C LYS A 316 -4.65 -12.92 -16.94
N ASN A 317 -4.48 -13.55 -15.78
CA ASN A 317 -5.20 -14.78 -15.42
C ASN A 317 -6.63 -14.52 -14.91
N ASN A 318 -6.98 -13.27 -14.59
CA ASN A 318 -8.27 -12.87 -14.02
C ASN A 318 -9.06 -11.95 -14.96
N CYS A 319 -8.67 -11.89 -16.23
CA CYS A 319 -9.25 -10.96 -17.17
C CYS A 319 -10.56 -11.46 -17.75
N GLN A 320 -11.66 -10.85 -17.29
CA GLN A 320 -12.83 -10.61 -18.10
C GLN A 320 -12.61 -9.25 -18.74
N ILE A 321 -12.34 -9.20 -20.05
CA ILE A 321 -12.24 -7.93 -20.77
C ILE A 321 -13.65 -7.32 -20.75
N ILE A 322 -13.92 -6.46 -19.77
CA ILE A 322 -15.10 -5.60 -19.78
C ILE A 322 -14.69 -4.39 -20.60
N ASP A 323 -14.81 -4.50 -21.92
CA ASP A 323 -14.97 -3.31 -22.74
C ASP A 323 -16.47 -2.97 -22.75
N PRO A 324 -16.91 -1.94 -22.00
CA PRO A 324 -18.31 -1.54 -22.02
C PRO A 324 -18.76 -1.05 -23.40
N GLU A 325 -17.83 -0.75 -24.33
CA GLU A 325 -18.13 -0.33 -25.70
C GLU A 325 -18.17 -1.51 -26.71
N ALA A 326 -17.80 -2.74 -26.32
CA ALA A 326 -17.73 -3.87 -27.24
C ALA A 326 -19.09 -4.52 -27.61
N PRO A 327 -20.13 -4.60 -26.75
CA PRO A 327 -21.33 -5.37 -27.12
C PRO A 327 -22.21 -4.70 -28.18
N GLU A 328 -22.20 -3.37 -28.28
CA GLU A 328 -23.12 -2.65 -29.18
C GLU A 328 -22.70 -2.69 -30.66
N ALA A 329 -21.43 -3.00 -30.96
CA ALA A 329 -20.95 -3.06 -32.33
C ALA A 329 -21.31 -4.39 -33.03
N GLU A 330 -21.31 -5.52 -32.30
CA GLU A 330 -21.62 -6.84 -32.87
C GLU A 330 -23.13 -7.09 -33.01
N GLU A 331 -23.97 -6.59 -32.09
CA GLU A 331 -25.43 -6.75 -32.19
C GLU A 331 -26.02 -5.89 -33.32
N ASN A 332 -25.46 -4.69 -33.54
CA ASN A 332 -25.88 -3.81 -34.63
C ASN A 332 -25.39 -4.28 -36.02
N GLN A 333 -24.31 -5.08 -36.09
CA GLN A 333 -23.89 -5.70 -37.35
C GLN A 333 -24.75 -6.92 -37.72
N LYS A 334 -25.17 -7.74 -36.74
CA LYS A 334 -26.11 -8.85 -36.97
C LYS A 334 -27.50 -8.37 -37.40
N LYS A 335 -28.05 -7.32 -36.78
CA LYS A 335 -29.36 -6.75 -37.19
C LYS A 335 -29.33 -6.11 -38.59
N LYS A 336 -28.17 -5.64 -39.06
CA LYS A 336 -28.02 -5.05 -40.41
C LYS A 336 -27.84 -6.09 -41.53
N THR A 337 -27.40 -7.30 -41.19
CA THR A 337 -27.22 -8.40 -42.15
C THR A 337 -28.49 -9.24 -42.32
N ASP A 338 -29.34 -9.33 -41.28
CA ASP A 338 -30.59 -10.09 -41.34
C ASP A 338 -31.74 -9.35 -42.07
N ASN A 339 -31.69 -8.01 -42.11
CA ASN A 339 -32.69 -7.19 -42.82
C ASN A 339 -32.43 -7.01 -44.34
N ARG A 340 -31.56 -7.84 -44.94
CA ARG A 340 -31.41 -7.92 -46.40
C ARG A 340 -31.84 -9.30 -46.89
N GLN A 341 -33.13 -9.61 -46.77
CA GLN A 341 -33.74 -10.58 -47.67
C GLN A 341 -34.06 -9.89 -49.01
N PRO A 342 -33.62 -10.45 -50.16
CA PRO A 342 -34.02 -9.95 -51.46
C PRO A 342 -35.47 -10.33 -51.72
N GLY A 343 -36.29 -9.33 -52.04
CA GLY A 343 -37.65 -9.54 -52.53
C GLY A 343 -37.65 -10.42 -53.77
N LYS A 344 -38.53 -11.42 -53.78
CA LYS A 344 -39.12 -12.03 -54.96
C LYS A 344 -40.58 -12.30 -54.68
#